data_AF-A0A8U1EKU1-F1
#
_entry.id   AF-A0A8U1EKU1-F1
#
_cell.length_a   1.000
_cell.length_b   1.000
_cell.length_c   1.000
_cell.angle_alpha   90.00
_cell.angle_beta   90.00
_cell.angle_gamma   90.00
#
_symmetry.space_group_name_H-M   'P 1'
#
loop_
_entity.id
_entity.type
_entity.pdbx_description
1 polymer ?
#
loop_
_entity_poly.entity_id
_entity_poly.type
_entity_poly.pdbx_seq_one_letter_code
_entity_poly.pdbx_strand_id
1 'polypeptide(L)'
;MIFDKLKKLYIVFDSPEIDSHPVFSSGDVVSGKVVLNLSGESKVQSLKLHAEGFAKVHWTESRSAGSSTAYTQNYSDEVEYLNRREVLLQADNGEHTLLSAGRHEFPFSFQLPEETLVTSFEGKHGSIRYWVKVKLHRPWATVRKIKKEFTVIEPIDINTPALLAPQAGTKDKMARVWYRNFGQVSITAKIDRKGYTPGEVIPVFAEFDNATSRSVVPKAYITQTQTFIARGTMKQKQAVVATLSGDVVGAQRRETWHGRAIKIPPVGPSILQCRIIKVEYMLRVCVDVPGTSKLCLELPLVMGTIPLHPFGSRTSSVSSQYSVNLEWLRMAIPEQPEPPPDYSSVVTDEEAERNITAPHPEEDLSGIMEHPLRAFVQEFRFRPPPVYCEIDPNPQPLNMRRRCMTC
;
A
#
# COMPACT_ATOMS: atom_id res chain seq x y z
N MET A 1 -20.01 -51.11 -7.85
CA MET A 1 -19.68 -49.71 -7.46
C MET A 1 -18.65 -49.16 -8.44
N ILE A 2 -18.98 -48.15 -9.23
CA ILE A 2 -18.03 -47.53 -10.17
C ILE A 2 -17.07 -46.69 -9.33
N PHE A 3 -15.86 -47.19 -9.11
CA PHE A 3 -14.84 -46.49 -8.35
C PHE A 3 -14.56 -45.13 -8.99
N ASP A 4 -14.66 -44.04 -8.21
CA ASP A 4 -14.31 -42.70 -8.69
C ASP A 4 -12.81 -42.69 -9.03
N LYS A 5 -12.49 -42.67 -10.32
CA LYS A 5 -11.10 -42.71 -10.81
C LYS A 5 -10.33 -41.40 -10.55
N LEU A 6 -10.97 -40.40 -9.92
CA LEU A 6 -10.35 -39.14 -9.56
C LEU A 6 -9.63 -39.25 -8.21
N LYS A 7 -8.30 -39.13 -8.21
CA LYS A 7 -7.50 -39.07 -6.97
C LYS A 7 -7.45 -37.66 -6.39
N LYS A 8 -7.07 -36.67 -7.20
CA LYS A 8 -6.89 -35.26 -6.78
C LYS A 8 -7.26 -34.31 -7.91
N LEU A 9 -7.85 -33.17 -7.54
CA LEU A 9 -8.09 -32.03 -8.42
C LEU A 9 -7.80 -30.76 -7.60
N TYR A 10 -6.81 -29.96 -8.02
CA TYR A 10 -6.43 -28.73 -7.32
C TYR A 10 -5.85 -27.68 -8.28
N ILE A 11 -5.83 -26.42 -7.84
CA ILE A 11 -5.28 -25.28 -8.58
C ILE A 11 -3.93 -24.91 -7.96
N VAL A 12 -2.93 -24.66 -8.81
CA VAL A 12 -1.63 -24.11 -8.44
C VAL A 12 -1.49 -22.79 -9.19
N PHE A 13 -1.14 -21.71 -8.48
CA PHE A 13 -0.81 -20.44 -9.10
C PHE A 13 0.70 -20.41 -9.31
N ASP A 14 1.15 -19.75 -10.37
CA ASP A 14 2.57 -19.48 -10.57
C ASP A 14 2.94 -18.27 -9.70
N SER A 15 3.14 -18.50 -8.41
CA SER A 15 3.62 -17.45 -7.50
C SER A 15 5.11 -17.64 -7.26
N PRO A 16 5.93 -16.56 -7.26
CA PRO A 16 7.35 -16.65 -6.93
C PRO A 16 7.61 -17.06 -5.48
N GLU A 17 6.62 -16.90 -4.59
CA GLU A 17 6.71 -17.25 -3.17
C GLU A 17 5.95 -18.57 -2.89
N ILE A 18 6.70 -19.61 -2.53
CA ILE A 18 6.21 -21.00 -2.46
C ILE A 18 5.18 -21.22 -1.34
N ASP A 19 5.09 -20.32 -0.35
CA ASP A 19 4.25 -20.46 0.86
C ASP A 19 3.34 -19.26 1.17
N SER A 20 3.27 -18.24 0.31
CA SER A 20 2.39 -17.08 0.54
C SER A 20 1.08 -17.16 -0.26
N HIS A 21 0.04 -16.49 0.25
CA HIS A 21 -1.19 -16.33 -0.52
C HIS A 21 -0.89 -15.42 -1.72
N PRO A 22 -1.32 -15.81 -2.94
CA PRO A 22 -0.99 -15.03 -4.13
C PRO A 22 -1.68 -13.67 -4.07
N VAL A 23 -0.87 -12.61 -4.20
CA VAL A 23 -1.31 -11.21 -4.21
C VAL A 23 -1.09 -10.65 -5.61
N PHE A 24 -2.10 -9.97 -6.14
CA PHE A 24 -2.07 -9.33 -7.46
C PHE A 24 -2.61 -7.89 -7.37
N SER A 25 -2.32 -7.10 -8.38
CA SER A 25 -2.78 -5.74 -8.58
C SER A 25 -3.53 -5.62 -9.91
N SER A 26 -4.17 -4.47 -10.14
CA SER A 26 -4.75 -4.15 -11.44
C SER A 26 -3.74 -4.27 -12.57
N GLY A 27 -4.15 -4.87 -13.69
CA GLY A 27 -3.30 -5.12 -14.85
C GLY A 27 -2.41 -6.38 -14.75
N ASP A 28 -2.23 -6.97 -13.57
CA ASP A 28 -1.39 -8.16 -13.41
C ASP A 28 -1.94 -9.37 -14.18
N VAL A 29 -1.03 -10.24 -14.60
CA VAL A 29 -1.37 -11.52 -15.21
C VAL A 29 -1.44 -12.59 -14.12
N VAL A 30 -2.62 -13.18 -13.95
CA VAL A 30 -2.83 -14.34 -13.06
C VAL A 30 -2.63 -15.60 -13.88
N SER A 31 -1.51 -16.30 -13.65
CA SER A 31 -1.21 -17.57 -14.30
C SER A 31 -1.08 -18.72 -13.30
N GLY A 32 -1.21 -19.93 -13.82
CA GLY A 32 -1.08 -21.15 -13.04
C GLY A 32 -1.44 -22.39 -13.84
N LYS A 33 -1.72 -23.45 -13.10
CA LYS A 33 -2.19 -24.71 -13.67
C LYS A 33 -3.21 -25.42 -12.81
N VAL A 34 -4.12 -26.11 -13.47
CA VAL A 34 -5.03 -27.08 -12.85
C VAL A 34 -4.40 -28.45 -12.94
N VAL A 35 -4.24 -29.11 -11.80
CA VAL A 35 -3.66 -30.45 -11.72
C VAL A 35 -4.78 -31.46 -11.47
N LEU A 36 -4.89 -32.42 -12.39
CA LEU A 36 -5.83 -33.54 -12.33
C LEU A 36 -5.03 -34.84 -12.19
N ASN A 37 -5.26 -35.58 -11.11
CA ASN A 37 -4.63 -36.88 -10.88
C ASN A 37 -5.68 -37.99 -10.93
N LEU A 38 -5.46 -38.97 -11.82
CA LEU A 38 -6.35 -40.08 -12.09
C LEU A 38 -5.73 -41.41 -11.64
N SER A 39 -6.53 -42.28 -11.00
CA SER A 39 -6.11 -43.64 -10.60
C SER A 39 -6.10 -44.63 -11.76
N GLY A 40 -6.81 -44.31 -12.83
CA GLY A 40 -6.96 -45.14 -14.02
C GLY A 40 -7.50 -44.31 -15.19
N GLU A 41 -7.54 -44.88 -16.38
CA GLU A 41 -8.07 -44.20 -17.56
C GLU A 41 -9.50 -43.69 -17.34
N SER A 42 -9.76 -42.42 -17.66
CA SER A 42 -11.04 -41.76 -17.40
C SER A 42 -11.46 -40.89 -18.57
N LYS A 43 -12.75 -40.92 -18.88
CA LYS A 43 -13.37 -40.04 -19.89
C LYS A 43 -13.65 -38.67 -19.27
N VAL A 44 -13.19 -37.61 -19.91
CA VAL A 44 -13.42 -36.21 -19.52
C VAL A 44 -14.14 -35.50 -20.65
N GLN A 45 -15.25 -34.82 -20.34
CA GLN A 45 -16.03 -34.07 -21.32
C GLN A 45 -15.52 -32.64 -21.45
N SER A 46 -15.28 -31.96 -20.31
CA SER A 46 -14.67 -30.64 -20.31
C SER A 46 -14.06 -30.30 -18.96
N LEU A 47 -13.04 -29.44 -19.00
CA LEU A 47 -12.45 -28.77 -17.85
C LEU A 47 -12.56 -27.27 -18.09
N LYS A 48 -13.39 -26.60 -17.29
CA LYS A 48 -13.69 -25.17 -17.45
C LYS A 48 -13.20 -24.39 -16.25
N LEU A 49 -12.51 -23.30 -16.50
CA LEU A 49 -12.04 -22.35 -15.52
C LEU A 49 -12.92 -21.10 -15.56
N HIS A 50 -13.23 -20.56 -14.38
CA HIS A 50 -14.02 -19.35 -14.21
C HIS A 50 -13.39 -18.53 -13.09
N ALA A 51 -12.73 -17.44 -13.45
CA ALA A 51 -12.24 -16.44 -12.52
C ALA A 51 -13.35 -15.43 -12.21
N GLU A 52 -13.55 -15.17 -10.93
CA GLU A 52 -14.68 -14.46 -10.37
C GLU A 52 -14.18 -13.49 -9.30
N GLY A 53 -14.73 -12.28 -9.27
CA GLY A 53 -14.41 -11.26 -8.28
C GLY A 53 -15.64 -10.44 -7.96
N PHE A 54 -16.07 -10.46 -6.70
CA PHE A 54 -17.31 -9.82 -6.27
C PHE A 54 -17.12 -9.04 -4.98
N ALA A 55 -17.73 -7.86 -4.92
CA ALA A 55 -18.12 -7.26 -3.65
C ALA A 55 -19.52 -7.76 -3.30
N LYS A 56 -19.72 -8.18 -2.06
CA LYS A 56 -21.03 -8.60 -1.53
C LYS A 56 -21.25 -7.93 -0.20
N VAL A 57 -22.42 -7.35 -0.01
CA VAL A 57 -22.87 -6.84 1.29
C VAL A 57 -24.15 -7.55 1.71
N HIS A 58 -24.28 -7.80 3.00
CA HIS A 58 -25.46 -8.41 3.58
C HIS A 58 -25.61 -8.04 5.06
N TRP A 59 -26.79 -7.57 5.44
CA TRP A 59 -27.20 -7.46 6.83
C TRP A 59 -28.72 -7.53 6.99
N THR A 60 -29.14 -7.88 8.20
CA THR A 60 -30.55 -7.91 8.59
C THR A 60 -30.83 -6.85 9.65
N GLU A 61 -32.07 -6.34 9.65
CA GLU A 61 -32.60 -5.47 10.69
C GLU A 61 -33.97 -5.96 11.12
N SER A 62 -34.16 -6.13 12.43
CA SER A 62 -35.49 -6.41 12.99
C SER A 62 -36.26 -5.10 13.10
N ARG A 63 -37.42 -5.04 12.44
CA ARG A 63 -38.36 -3.91 12.50
C ARG A 63 -39.64 -4.40 13.17
N SER A 64 -40.12 -3.63 14.14
CA SER A 64 -41.43 -3.84 14.77
C SER A 64 -42.44 -2.86 14.17
N ALA A 65 -43.52 -3.37 13.57
CA ALA A 65 -44.65 -2.55 13.15
C ALA A 65 -45.79 -2.73 14.17
N GLY A 66 -45.82 -1.90 15.21
CA GLY A 66 -46.84 -1.97 16.26
C GLY A 66 -46.60 -3.10 17.29
N SER A 67 -47.64 -3.44 18.07
CA SER A 67 -47.47 -4.27 19.29
C SER A 67 -47.40 -5.78 19.06
N SER A 68 -47.46 -6.29 17.82
CA SER A 68 -47.58 -7.75 17.59
C SER A 68 -46.75 -8.32 16.41
N THR A 69 -46.23 -7.51 15.49
CA THR A 69 -45.46 -8.04 14.34
C THR A 69 -44.05 -7.47 14.26
N ALA A 70 -43.08 -8.30 14.63
CA ALA A 70 -41.67 -8.09 14.31
C ALA A 70 -41.36 -8.82 13.00
N TYR A 71 -40.88 -8.10 11.99
CA TYR A 71 -40.36 -8.70 10.76
C TYR A 71 -38.87 -8.36 10.60
N THR A 72 -38.13 -9.26 9.97
CA THR A 72 -36.70 -9.04 9.69
C THR A 72 -36.56 -8.57 8.26
N GLN A 73 -36.10 -7.33 8.09
CA GLN A 73 -35.77 -6.78 6.78
C GLN A 73 -34.36 -7.20 6.39
N ASN A 74 -34.23 -7.77 5.19
CA ASN A 74 -32.95 -8.21 4.64
C ASN A 74 -32.43 -7.20 3.60
N TYR A 75 -31.18 -6.78 3.78
CA TYR A 75 -30.46 -5.89 2.90
C TYR A 75 -29.27 -6.65 2.32
N SER A 76 -29.26 -6.79 1.00
CA SER A 76 -28.19 -7.48 0.28
C SER A 76 -27.98 -6.81 -1.07
N ASP A 77 -26.72 -6.68 -1.46
CA ASP A 77 -26.32 -6.19 -2.77
C ASP A 77 -25.00 -6.84 -3.20
N GLU A 78 -24.78 -6.92 -4.51
CA GLU A 78 -23.62 -7.61 -5.10
C GLU A 78 -23.14 -6.86 -6.35
N VAL A 79 -21.83 -6.64 -6.44
CA VAL A 79 -21.18 -6.00 -7.58
C VAL A 79 -20.07 -6.89 -8.09
N GLU A 80 -20.13 -7.22 -9.37
CA GLU A 80 -19.11 -7.99 -10.09
C GLU A 80 -17.98 -7.06 -10.57
N TYR A 81 -16.74 -7.47 -10.30
CA TYR A 81 -15.51 -6.76 -10.69
C TYR A 81 -14.60 -7.61 -11.59
N LEU A 82 -14.75 -8.94 -11.56
CA LEU A 82 -14.03 -9.86 -12.43
C LEU A 82 -14.95 -11.01 -12.81
N ASN A 83 -15.02 -11.29 -14.11
CA ASN A 83 -15.73 -12.44 -14.66
C ASN A 83 -15.06 -12.89 -15.95
N ARG A 84 -14.14 -13.86 -15.82
CA ARG A 84 -13.40 -14.42 -16.95
C ARG A 84 -13.61 -15.92 -17.00
N ARG A 85 -13.94 -16.42 -18.18
CA ARG A 85 -14.18 -17.86 -18.41
C ARG A 85 -13.19 -18.36 -19.43
N GLU A 86 -12.61 -19.51 -19.14
CA GLU A 86 -11.64 -20.18 -20.00
C GLU A 86 -11.98 -21.66 -20.06
N VAL A 87 -11.76 -22.28 -21.21
CA VAL A 87 -11.98 -23.71 -21.39
C VAL A 87 -10.63 -24.37 -21.57
N LEU A 88 -10.18 -25.07 -20.52
CA LEU A 88 -8.85 -25.69 -20.46
C LEU A 88 -8.79 -27.04 -21.18
N LEU A 89 -9.93 -27.72 -21.25
CA LEU A 89 -10.11 -28.93 -22.02
C LEU A 89 -11.56 -28.99 -22.50
N GLN A 90 -11.77 -29.23 -23.79
CA GLN A 90 -13.08 -29.46 -24.38
C GLN A 90 -12.93 -30.62 -25.35
N ALA A 91 -13.76 -31.64 -25.20
CA ALA A 91 -13.86 -32.68 -26.21
C ALA A 91 -14.59 -32.13 -27.44
N ASP A 92 -14.07 -32.45 -28.63
CA ASP A 92 -14.68 -32.07 -29.90
C ASP A 92 -16.02 -32.80 -30.11
N ASN A 93 -16.95 -32.14 -30.79
CA ASN A 93 -18.21 -32.71 -31.31
C ASN A 93 -19.10 -33.47 -30.29
N GLY A 94 -18.99 -33.17 -29.00
CA GLY A 94 -19.81 -33.81 -27.94
C GLY A 94 -19.29 -35.17 -27.46
N GLU A 95 -18.10 -35.57 -27.93
CA GLU A 95 -17.43 -36.78 -27.46
C GLU A 95 -16.76 -36.58 -26.08
N HIS A 96 -15.86 -37.48 -25.71
CA HIS A 96 -15.10 -37.43 -24.46
C HIS A 96 -13.62 -37.64 -24.74
N THR A 97 -12.77 -36.79 -24.16
CA THR A 97 -11.34 -36.99 -24.16
C THR A 97 -10.99 -38.12 -23.19
N LEU A 98 -10.29 -39.14 -23.69
CA LEU A 98 -9.73 -40.20 -22.85
C LEU A 98 -8.41 -39.73 -22.24
N LEU A 99 -8.36 -39.62 -20.92
CA LEU A 99 -7.15 -39.31 -20.18
C LEU A 99 -6.62 -40.59 -19.51
N SER A 100 -5.34 -40.87 -19.72
CA SER A 100 -4.64 -42.00 -19.12
C SER A 100 -4.52 -41.88 -17.59
N ALA A 101 -4.14 -42.98 -16.92
CA ALA A 101 -3.82 -42.94 -15.50
C ALA A 101 -2.61 -42.02 -15.25
N GLY A 102 -2.61 -41.23 -14.18
CA GLY A 102 -1.51 -40.36 -13.82
C GLY A 102 -1.89 -38.90 -13.63
N ARG A 103 -0.88 -38.02 -13.69
CA ARG A 103 -0.97 -36.58 -13.45
C ARG A 103 -1.08 -35.83 -14.77
N HIS A 104 -2.15 -35.06 -14.92
CA HIS A 104 -2.42 -34.18 -16.05
C HIS A 104 -2.41 -32.74 -15.57
N GLU A 105 -1.78 -31.86 -16.32
CA GLU A 105 -1.65 -30.44 -16.00
C GLU A 105 -2.24 -29.58 -17.12
N PHE A 106 -3.10 -28.65 -16.74
CA PHE A 106 -3.76 -27.74 -17.68
C PHE A 106 -3.39 -26.30 -17.29
N PRO A 107 -2.46 -25.65 -18.00
CA PRO A 107 -2.08 -24.28 -17.70
C PRO A 107 -3.23 -23.31 -18.00
N PHE A 108 -3.27 -22.20 -17.28
CA PHE A 108 -4.18 -21.08 -17.51
C PHE A 108 -3.45 -19.77 -17.30
N SER A 109 -3.90 -18.71 -17.99
CA SER A 109 -3.38 -17.36 -17.81
C SER A 109 -4.41 -16.34 -18.25
N PHE A 110 -4.69 -15.34 -17.41
CA PHE A 110 -5.58 -14.24 -17.76
C PHE A 110 -5.12 -12.95 -17.09
N GLN A 111 -5.35 -11.82 -17.78
CA GLN A 111 -5.02 -10.50 -17.26
C GLN A 111 -6.19 -9.92 -16.44
N LEU A 112 -5.85 -9.29 -15.32
CA LEU A 112 -6.76 -8.56 -14.45
C LEU A 112 -7.14 -7.21 -15.08
N PRO A 113 -8.43 -6.80 -15.03
CA PRO A 113 -8.86 -5.49 -15.53
C PRO A 113 -8.09 -4.32 -14.87
N GLU A 114 -7.65 -3.34 -15.65
CA GLU A 114 -6.84 -2.23 -15.12
C GLU A 114 -7.65 -1.18 -14.35
N GLU A 115 -8.88 -0.88 -14.76
CA GLU A 115 -9.61 0.27 -14.21
C GLU A 115 -10.75 -0.08 -13.24
N THR A 116 -11.25 -1.32 -13.29
CA THR A 116 -12.47 -1.69 -12.56
C THR A 116 -12.23 -2.45 -11.28
N LEU A 117 -11.01 -2.91 -11.00
CA LEU A 117 -10.73 -3.71 -9.81
C LEU A 117 -10.74 -2.87 -8.53
N VAL A 118 -10.90 -3.58 -7.42
CA VAL A 118 -10.96 -2.98 -6.09
C VAL A 118 -10.21 -3.86 -5.11
N THR A 119 -9.61 -3.25 -4.09
CA THR A 119 -8.87 -3.99 -3.06
C THR A 119 -9.75 -5.00 -2.34
N SER A 120 -9.23 -6.21 -2.15
CA SER A 120 -9.85 -7.27 -1.37
C SER A 120 -10.08 -6.83 0.08
N PHE A 121 -11.22 -7.22 0.65
CA PHE A 121 -11.64 -6.70 1.95
C PHE A 121 -12.56 -7.67 2.69
N GLU A 122 -12.41 -7.73 4.00
CA GLU A 122 -13.29 -8.48 4.90
C GLU A 122 -13.85 -7.56 5.98
N GLY A 123 -15.18 -7.43 6.01
CA GLY A 123 -15.90 -6.60 6.97
C GLY A 123 -17.06 -7.34 7.61
N LYS A 124 -17.67 -6.72 8.63
CA LYS A 124 -18.79 -7.33 9.38
C LYS A 124 -20.04 -7.58 8.52
N HIS A 125 -20.31 -6.70 7.57
CA HIS A 125 -21.53 -6.70 6.76
C HIS A 125 -21.26 -6.83 5.26
N GLY A 126 -20.03 -7.20 4.88
CA GLY A 126 -19.67 -7.39 3.49
C GLY A 126 -18.20 -7.73 3.28
N SER A 127 -17.90 -8.20 2.08
CA SER A 127 -16.56 -8.63 1.68
C SER A 127 -16.33 -8.36 0.19
N ILE A 128 -15.07 -8.22 -0.19
CA ILE A 128 -14.59 -8.14 -1.57
C ILE A 128 -13.61 -9.30 -1.75
N ARG A 129 -13.97 -10.27 -2.58
CA ARG A 129 -13.22 -11.53 -2.72
C ARG A 129 -13.02 -11.90 -4.18
N TYR A 130 -11.85 -12.47 -4.47
CA TYR A 130 -11.44 -12.94 -5.79
C TYR A 130 -11.03 -14.40 -5.74
N TRP A 131 -11.38 -15.15 -6.79
CA TRP A 131 -11.04 -16.56 -6.88
C TRP A 131 -11.07 -17.11 -8.29
N VAL A 132 -10.37 -18.23 -8.47
CA VAL A 132 -10.48 -19.09 -9.64
C VAL A 132 -11.29 -20.33 -9.25
N LYS A 133 -12.31 -20.63 -10.06
CA LYS A 133 -13.18 -21.80 -9.90
C LYS A 133 -13.02 -22.71 -11.10
N VAL A 134 -12.78 -23.99 -10.85
CA VAL A 134 -12.67 -25.00 -11.91
C VAL A 134 -13.83 -25.99 -11.81
N LYS A 135 -14.42 -26.32 -12.96
CA LYS A 135 -15.49 -27.30 -13.11
C LYS A 135 -14.99 -28.43 -14.03
N LEU A 136 -14.89 -29.63 -13.48
CA LEU A 136 -14.57 -30.85 -14.22
C LEU A 136 -15.87 -31.61 -14.53
N HIS A 137 -16.17 -31.72 -15.82
CA HIS A 137 -17.30 -32.49 -16.34
C HIS A 137 -16.81 -33.85 -16.82
N ARG A 138 -17.38 -34.92 -16.24
CA ARG A 138 -17.13 -36.30 -16.65
C ARG A 138 -18.46 -36.98 -16.98
N PRO A 139 -18.48 -37.92 -17.93
CA PRO A 139 -19.68 -38.67 -18.26
C PRO A 139 -20.16 -39.46 -17.04
N TRP A 140 -21.48 -39.50 -16.83
CA TRP A 140 -22.11 -40.30 -15.77
C TRP A 140 -21.61 -40.01 -14.34
N ALA A 141 -21.01 -38.84 -14.12
CA ALA A 141 -20.52 -38.39 -12.83
C ALA A 141 -20.96 -36.95 -12.54
N THR A 142 -21.12 -36.62 -11.26
CA THR A 142 -21.43 -35.26 -10.85
C THR A 142 -20.27 -34.32 -11.15
N VAL A 143 -20.60 -33.09 -11.55
CA VAL A 143 -19.59 -32.07 -11.88
C VAL A 143 -18.78 -31.76 -10.62
N ARG A 144 -17.48 -32.07 -10.67
CA ARG A 144 -16.55 -31.73 -9.58
C ARG A 144 -16.17 -30.26 -9.70
N LYS A 145 -16.25 -29.53 -8.59
CA LYS A 145 -15.97 -28.10 -8.52
C LYS A 145 -14.91 -27.87 -7.46
N ILE A 146 -13.86 -27.14 -7.81
CA ILE A 146 -12.87 -26.64 -6.87
C ILE A 146 -12.75 -25.13 -7.01
N LYS A 147 -12.34 -24.46 -5.94
CA LYS A 147 -12.16 -23.01 -5.88
C LYS A 147 -10.85 -22.72 -5.15
N LYS A 148 -10.07 -21.77 -5.65
CA LYS A 148 -8.88 -21.24 -4.98
C LYS A 148 -8.92 -19.72 -5.00
N GLU A 149 -8.77 -19.12 -3.83
CA GLU A 149 -8.84 -17.67 -3.64
C GLU A 149 -7.46 -17.04 -3.87
N PHE A 150 -7.47 -15.78 -4.29
CA PHE A 150 -6.30 -14.91 -4.39
C PHE A 150 -6.66 -13.51 -3.90
N THR A 151 -5.65 -12.75 -3.50
CA THR A 151 -5.84 -11.40 -2.97
C THR A 151 -5.51 -10.38 -4.04
N VAL A 152 -6.37 -9.37 -4.17
CA VAL A 152 -6.13 -8.20 -5.01
C VAL A 152 -5.88 -6.99 -4.12
N ILE A 153 -4.81 -6.24 -4.37
CA ILE A 153 -4.50 -4.97 -3.72
C ILE A 153 -4.40 -3.89 -4.79
N GLU A 154 -5.34 -2.95 -4.79
CA GLU A 154 -5.28 -1.82 -5.71
C GLU A 154 -4.18 -0.84 -5.26
N PRO A 155 -3.24 -0.46 -6.15
CA PRO A 155 -2.21 0.50 -5.82
C PRO A 155 -2.81 1.89 -5.59
N ILE A 156 -2.56 2.46 -4.41
CA ILE A 156 -2.94 3.83 -4.06
C ILE A 156 -1.65 4.61 -3.84
N ASP A 157 -1.32 5.45 -4.83
CA ASP A 157 -0.16 6.32 -4.80
C ASP A 157 -0.43 7.61 -4.01
N ILE A 158 0.24 7.74 -2.86
CA ILE A 158 0.13 8.92 -2.01
C ILE A 158 0.95 10.11 -2.51
N ASN A 159 1.80 9.90 -3.53
CA ASN A 159 2.60 10.94 -4.16
C ASN A 159 1.78 11.84 -5.12
N THR A 160 0.48 11.59 -5.25
CA THR A 160 -0.43 12.43 -6.04
C THR A 160 -0.61 13.82 -5.40
N PRO A 161 -0.65 14.92 -6.17
CA PRO A 161 -0.74 16.29 -5.63
C PRO A 161 -1.93 16.50 -4.66
N ALA A 162 -3.07 15.86 -4.93
CA ALA A 162 -4.25 15.94 -4.07
C ALA A 162 -4.05 15.27 -2.70
N LEU A 163 -3.17 14.26 -2.61
CA LEU A 163 -2.86 13.57 -1.37
C LEU A 163 -1.68 14.19 -0.62
N LEU A 164 -0.80 14.91 -1.31
CA LEU A 164 0.30 15.68 -0.74
C LEU A 164 -0.12 17.04 -0.16
N ALA A 165 -1.29 17.55 -0.55
CA ALA A 165 -1.77 18.84 -0.08
C ALA A 165 -1.97 18.86 1.45
N PRO A 166 -1.47 19.88 2.15
CA PRO A 166 -1.67 20.03 3.59
C PRO A 166 -3.15 20.23 3.91
N GLN A 167 -3.57 19.75 5.07
CA GLN A 167 -4.92 19.98 5.58
C GLN A 167 -4.87 20.82 6.83
N ALA A 168 -5.80 21.76 6.94
CA ALA A 168 -6.02 22.53 8.14
C ALA A 168 -7.51 22.79 8.32
N GLY A 169 -7.92 23.03 9.56
CA GLY A 169 -9.27 23.47 9.87
C GLY A 169 -9.33 24.11 11.24
N THR A 170 -10.40 24.87 11.46
CA THR A 170 -10.73 25.47 12.74
C THR A 170 -12.19 25.20 13.04
N LYS A 171 -12.47 24.90 14.31
CA LYS A 171 -13.83 24.70 14.79
C LYS A 171 -13.92 25.16 16.23
N ASP A 172 -14.99 25.88 16.54
CA ASP A 172 -15.26 26.38 17.87
C ASP A 172 -16.67 26.02 18.34
N LYS A 173 -16.89 26.14 19.64
CA LYS A 173 -18.17 25.88 20.26
C LYS A 173 -18.30 26.68 21.56
N MET A 174 -19.48 27.24 21.77
CA MET A 174 -19.88 27.77 23.08
C MET A 174 -20.25 26.62 24.04
N ALA A 175 -19.56 26.52 25.17
CA ALA A 175 -19.86 25.56 26.22
C ALA A 175 -21.06 26.04 27.04
N ARG A 176 -22.25 25.48 26.75
CA ARG A 176 -23.50 25.79 27.47
C ARG A 176 -24.02 24.55 28.18
N VAL A 177 -24.41 24.70 29.45
CA VAL A 177 -25.18 23.69 30.19
C VAL A 177 -26.45 24.37 30.69
N TRP A 178 -27.60 23.88 30.21
CA TRP A 178 -28.93 24.45 30.45
C TRP A 178 -28.95 25.94 30.10
N TYR A 179 -28.87 26.82 31.10
CA TYR A 179 -28.96 28.28 30.94
C TYR A 179 -27.65 29.03 31.21
N ARG A 180 -26.58 28.32 31.62
CA ARG A 180 -25.30 28.95 31.98
C ARG A 180 -24.27 28.79 30.87
N ASN A 181 -23.69 29.91 30.45
CA ASN A 181 -22.55 29.95 29.54
C ASN A 181 -21.27 29.77 30.35
N PHE A 182 -20.49 28.74 30.03
CA PHE A 182 -19.22 28.46 30.69
C PHE A 182 -18.02 29.03 29.93
N GLY A 183 -18.24 29.63 28.75
CA GLY A 183 -17.24 30.19 27.86
C GLY A 183 -17.18 29.46 26.51
N GLN A 184 -16.17 29.76 25.69
CA GLN A 184 -15.97 29.15 24.37
C GLN A 184 -14.74 28.24 24.39
N VAL A 185 -14.78 27.17 23.59
CA VAL A 185 -13.60 26.36 23.25
C VAL A 185 -13.42 26.40 21.76
N SER A 186 -12.18 26.61 21.30
CA SER A 186 -11.81 26.47 19.88
C SER A 186 -10.68 25.46 19.70
N ILE A 187 -10.70 24.82 18.52
CA ILE A 187 -9.69 23.89 18.05
C ILE A 187 -9.27 24.36 16.67
N THR A 188 -7.98 24.60 16.48
CA THR A 188 -7.37 24.72 15.16
C THR A 188 -6.39 23.56 15.01
N ALA A 189 -6.44 22.83 13.90
CA ALA A 189 -5.49 21.76 13.65
C ALA A 189 -5.04 21.73 12.21
N LYS A 190 -3.80 21.27 12.00
CA LYS A 190 -3.14 21.13 10.71
C LYS A 190 -2.29 19.86 10.68
N ILE A 191 -2.26 19.23 9.50
CA ILE A 191 -1.34 18.16 9.13
C ILE A 191 -0.65 18.51 7.80
N ASP A 192 0.50 17.91 7.56
CA ASP A 192 1.36 18.16 6.39
C ASP A 192 0.75 17.64 5.08
N ARG A 193 -0.01 16.54 5.13
CA ARG A 193 -0.63 15.94 3.95
C ARG A 193 -1.88 15.10 4.27
N LYS A 194 -2.57 14.64 3.23
CA LYS A 194 -3.79 13.80 3.31
C LYS A 194 -3.48 12.30 3.23
N GLY A 195 -2.50 11.90 2.41
CA GLY A 195 -2.15 10.51 2.14
C GLY A 195 -0.98 10.01 2.99
N TYR A 196 -1.11 8.83 3.59
CA TYR A 196 -0.08 8.17 4.41
C TYR A 196 -0.06 6.66 4.14
N THR A 197 1.03 5.98 4.47
CA THR A 197 1.07 4.52 4.52
C THR A 197 1.03 3.98 5.95
N PRO A 198 0.54 2.74 6.16
CA PRO A 198 0.61 2.08 7.46
C PRO A 198 2.04 2.04 8.01
N GLY A 199 2.20 2.33 9.31
CA GLY A 199 3.50 2.41 9.98
C GLY A 199 4.10 3.81 10.06
N GLU A 200 3.67 4.75 9.21
CA GLU A 200 4.11 6.15 9.27
C GLU A 200 3.61 6.87 10.54
N VAL A 201 4.21 8.04 10.79
CA VAL A 201 3.84 8.92 11.90
C VAL A 201 3.29 10.22 11.34
N ILE A 202 2.10 10.62 11.79
CA ILE A 202 1.48 11.89 11.42
C ILE A 202 1.88 12.95 12.47
N PRO A 203 2.57 14.03 12.07
CA PRO A 203 2.83 15.16 12.96
C PRO A 203 1.58 16.06 13.05
N VAL A 204 0.90 16.06 14.20
CA VAL A 204 -0.31 16.86 14.41
C VAL A 204 0.06 18.21 15.00
N PHE A 205 -0.19 19.28 14.24
CA PHE A 205 -0.08 20.66 14.72
C PHE A 205 -1.46 21.12 15.15
N ALA A 206 -1.64 21.53 16.41
CA ALA A 206 -2.94 21.93 16.90
C ALA A 206 -2.84 23.05 17.93
N GLU A 207 -3.85 23.90 17.98
CA GLU A 207 -4.01 24.94 18.98
C GLU A 207 -5.39 24.78 19.61
N PHE A 208 -5.42 24.74 20.93
CA PHE A 208 -6.62 24.60 21.74
C PHE A 208 -6.76 25.86 22.58
N ASP A 209 -7.78 26.67 22.27
CA ASP A 209 -8.11 27.84 23.08
C ASP A 209 -9.28 27.48 24.01
N ASN A 210 -8.98 27.36 25.31
CA ASN A 210 -9.99 27.09 26.32
C ASN A 210 -10.36 28.38 27.05
N ALA A 211 -11.19 29.19 26.42
CA ALA A 211 -11.86 30.32 27.06
C ALA A 211 -13.05 29.89 27.94
N THR A 212 -13.09 28.65 28.43
CA THR A 212 -14.09 28.22 29.43
C THR A 212 -13.60 28.32 30.86
N SER A 213 -14.54 28.25 31.79
CA SER A 213 -14.29 28.22 33.24
C SER A 213 -13.91 26.82 33.77
N ARG A 214 -13.77 25.81 32.91
CA ARG A 214 -13.44 24.43 33.28
C ARG A 214 -12.18 23.97 32.57
N SER A 215 -11.44 23.04 33.17
CA SER A 215 -10.35 22.37 32.47
C SER A 215 -10.87 21.41 31.41
N VAL A 216 -10.13 21.25 30.33
CA VAL A 216 -10.48 20.39 29.19
C VAL A 216 -9.31 19.49 28.80
N VAL A 217 -9.60 18.37 28.15
CA VAL A 217 -8.57 17.40 27.73
C VAL A 217 -8.60 17.27 26.20
N PRO A 218 -7.53 17.71 25.50
CA PRO A 218 -7.39 17.54 24.07
C PRO A 218 -6.97 16.10 23.74
N LYS A 219 -7.56 15.52 22.71
CA LYS A 219 -7.30 14.16 22.24
C LYS A 219 -7.40 14.11 20.72
N ALA A 220 -6.51 13.36 20.09
CA ALA A 220 -6.58 13.06 18.67
C ALA A 220 -6.75 11.55 18.45
N TYR A 221 -7.53 11.18 17.45
CA TYR A 221 -7.81 9.79 17.10
C TYR A 221 -7.74 9.61 15.60
N ILE A 222 -7.16 8.51 15.15
CA ILE A 222 -7.42 8.03 13.79
C ILE A 222 -8.63 7.10 13.88
N THR A 223 -9.67 7.37 13.10
CA THR A 223 -10.87 6.53 13.02
C THR A 223 -11.01 5.95 11.63
N GLN A 224 -11.29 4.65 11.55
CA GLN A 224 -11.71 3.96 10.33
C GLN A 224 -13.23 3.86 10.33
N THR A 225 -13.85 4.28 9.22
CA THR A 225 -15.29 4.13 8.97
C THR A 225 -15.46 3.15 7.82
N GLN A 226 -16.12 2.02 8.11
CA GLN A 226 -16.52 1.02 7.12
C GLN A 226 -18.00 1.26 6.79
N THR A 227 -18.29 1.57 5.52
CA THR A 227 -19.65 1.84 5.04
C THR A 227 -20.09 0.72 4.10
N PHE A 228 -21.23 0.11 4.38
CA PHE A 228 -21.86 -0.94 3.56
C PHE A 228 -23.17 -0.40 3.01
N ILE A 229 -23.40 -0.49 1.71
CA ILE A 229 -24.52 0.15 1.00
C ILE A 229 -25.31 -0.91 0.25
N ALA A 230 -26.62 -0.99 0.50
CA ALA A 230 -27.51 -1.94 -0.15
C ALA A 230 -28.93 -1.35 -0.24
N ARG A 231 -29.55 -1.48 -1.42
CA ARG A 231 -30.96 -1.07 -1.65
C ARG A 231 -31.28 0.36 -1.18
N GLY A 232 -30.36 1.30 -1.43
CA GLY A 232 -30.51 2.71 -1.03
C GLY A 232 -30.34 2.99 0.47
N THR A 233 -30.04 1.97 1.27
CA THR A 233 -29.71 2.12 2.70
C THR A 233 -28.23 1.86 2.93
N MET A 234 -27.71 2.37 4.04
CA MET A 234 -26.32 2.14 4.43
C MET A 234 -26.19 1.79 5.90
N LYS A 235 -25.20 0.94 6.19
CA LYS A 235 -24.81 0.56 7.53
C LYS A 235 -23.35 0.91 7.73
N GLN A 236 -23.04 1.62 8.80
CA GLN A 236 -21.68 2.04 9.12
C GLN A 236 -21.16 1.34 10.37
N LYS A 237 -19.88 1.00 10.34
CA LYS A 237 -19.11 0.58 11.52
C LYS A 237 -17.91 1.50 11.62
N GLN A 238 -17.82 2.24 12.72
CA GLN A 238 -16.67 3.07 13.03
C GLN A 238 -15.79 2.38 14.09
N ALA A 239 -14.48 2.44 13.92
CA ALA A 239 -13.49 1.95 14.87
C ALA A 239 -12.37 2.98 15.06
N VAL A 240 -11.92 3.16 16.30
CA VAL A 240 -10.71 3.94 16.61
C VAL A 240 -9.51 3.04 16.37
N VAL A 241 -8.59 3.45 15.50
CA VAL A 241 -7.38 2.67 15.16
C VAL A 241 -6.16 3.17 15.92
N ALA A 242 -6.07 4.47 16.18
CA ALA A 242 -4.97 5.07 16.96
C ALA A 242 -5.50 6.19 17.84
N THR A 243 -4.85 6.42 18.98
CA THR A 243 -5.21 7.48 19.94
C THR A 243 -3.95 8.19 20.40
N LEU A 244 -4.05 9.52 20.50
CA LEU A 244 -3.07 10.42 21.09
C LEU A 244 -3.79 11.30 22.11
N SER A 245 -3.29 11.36 23.34
CA SER A 245 -3.86 12.23 24.38
C SER A 245 -2.92 13.39 24.69
N GLY A 246 -3.51 14.56 24.88
CA GLY A 246 -2.85 15.77 25.35
C GLY A 246 -2.85 15.90 26.87
N ASP A 247 -2.12 16.90 27.33
CA ASP A 247 -2.13 17.32 28.72
C ASP A 247 -3.40 18.12 29.04
N VAL A 248 -3.76 18.19 30.32
CA VAL A 248 -4.97 18.91 30.75
C VAL A 248 -4.77 20.42 30.54
N VAL A 249 -5.67 21.04 29.79
CA VAL A 249 -5.67 22.48 29.56
C VAL A 249 -6.57 23.12 30.60
N GLY A 250 -5.99 23.95 31.48
CA GLY A 250 -6.72 24.68 32.51
C GLY A 250 -7.77 25.65 31.94
N ALA A 251 -8.65 26.15 32.80
CA ALA A 251 -9.60 27.20 32.46
C ALA A 251 -8.88 28.47 32.00
N GLN A 252 -9.43 29.17 31.00
CA GLN A 252 -8.87 30.40 30.41
C GLN A 252 -7.41 30.25 29.97
N ARG A 253 -7.03 29.08 29.46
CA ARG A 253 -5.68 28.80 28.97
C ARG A 253 -5.71 28.30 27.54
N ARG A 254 -4.57 28.46 26.90
CA ARG A 254 -4.30 27.94 25.57
C ARG A 254 -3.21 26.88 25.65
N GLU A 255 -3.31 25.89 24.79
CA GLU A 255 -2.34 24.81 24.63
C GLU A 255 -2.03 24.64 23.15
N THR A 256 -0.77 24.43 22.81
CA THR A 256 -0.33 24.26 21.42
C THR A 256 0.49 22.98 21.26
N TRP A 257 0.10 22.15 20.31
CA TRP A 257 0.88 21.00 19.86
C TRP A 257 1.75 21.39 18.67
N HIS A 258 3.07 21.27 18.85
CA HIS A 258 4.06 21.53 17.82
C HIS A 258 4.46 20.23 17.11
N GLY A 259 3.51 19.63 16.37
CA GLY A 259 3.76 18.38 15.63
C GLY A 259 3.77 17.15 16.52
N ARG A 260 2.81 17.03 17.43
CA ARG A 260 2.70 15.86 18.33
C ARG A 260 2.42 14.61 17.49
N ALA A 261 3.28 13.60 17.64
CA ALA A 261 3.31 12.42 16.78
C ALA A 261 2.17 11.43 17.10
N ILE A 262 1.40 11.02 16.09
CA ILE A 262 0.50 9.86 16.16
C ILE A 262 0.93 8.80 15.15
N LYS A 263 1.26 7.60 15.64
CA LYS A 263 1.72 6.48 14.81
C LYS A 263 0.53 5.74 14.18
N ILE A 264 0.60 5.45 12.89
CA ILE A 264 -0.38 4.66 12.17
C ILE A 264 -0.07 3.17 12.40
N PRO A 265 -0.99 2.38 12.97
CA PRO A 265 -0.79 0.95 13.13
C PRO A 265 -0.90 0.21 11.77
N PRO A 266 -0.52 -1.07 11.69
CA PRO A 266 -0.77 -1.90 10.52
C PRO A 266 -2.28 -2.00 10.23
N VAL A 267 -2.74 -1.25 9.24
CA VAL A 267 -4.15 -1.21 8.80
C VAL A 267 -4.22 -1.39 7.29
N GLY A 268 -5.36 -1.88 6.79
CA GLY A 268 -5.58 -2.01 5.35
C GLY A 268 -5.70 -0.65 4.65
N PRO A 269 -5.51 -0.60 3.32
CA PRO A 269 -5.64 0.64 2.56
C PRO A 269 -7.10 1.16 2.53
N SER A 270 -7.26 2.40 2.11
CA SER A 270 -8.58 2.98 1.85
C SER A 270 -9.26 2.29 0.67
N ILE A 271 -10.59 2.18 0.70
CA ILE A 271 -11.38 1.62 -0.42
C ILE A 271 -12.36 2.69 -0.88
N LEU A 272 -12.04 3.32 -2.02
CA LEU A 272 -12.75 4.50 -2.54
C LEU A 272 -13.59 4.18 -3.79
N GLN A 273 -13.13 3.25 -4.63
CA GLN A 273 -13.73 2.94 -5.92
C GLN A 273 -14.83 1.87 -5.86
N CYS A 274 -15.03 1.21 -4.71
CA CYS A 274 -16.10 0.23 -4.57
C CYS A 274 -17.47 0.91 -4.34
N ARG A 275 -18.50 0.44 -5.06
CA ARG A 275 -19.84 1.06 -5.06
C ARG A 275 -20.61 0.77 -3.78
N ILE A 276 -20.47 -0.44 -3.25
CA ILE A 276 -21.28 -0.95 -2.14
C ILE A 276 -20.50 -1.07 -0.81
N ILE A 277 -19.17 -0.97 -0.86
CA ILE A 277 -18.31 -1.01 0.33
C ILE A 277 -17.34 0.16 0.26
N LYS A 278 -17.21 0.93 1.34
CA LYS A 278 -16.19 1.98 1.47
C LYS A 278 -15.43 1.84 2.77
N VAL A 279 -14.13 2.09 2.72
CA VAL A 279 -13.25 2.12 3.90
C VAL A 279 -12.53 3.46 3.90
N GLU A 280 -12.91 4.31 4.84
CA GLU A 280 -12.46 5.70 4.94
C GLU A 280 -11.77 5.93 6.27
N TYR A 281 -10.77 6.81 6.28
CA TYR A 281 -10.02 7.18 7.48
C TYR A 281 -10.14 8.66 7.75
N MET A 282 -10.16 9.03 9.03
CA MET A 282 -10.19 10.43 9.47
C MET A 282 -9.30 10.61 10.69
N LEU A 283 -8.57 11.72 10.74
CA LEU A 283 -7.96 12.23 11.96
C LEU A 283 -8.97 13.15 12.65
N ARG A 284 -9.41 12.77 13.86
CA ARG A 284 -10.35 13.55 14.67
C ARG A 284 -9.58 14.19 15.81
N VAL A 285 -9.42 15.51 15.76
CA VAL A 285 -8.83 16.31 16.85
C VAL A 285 -9.95 16.89 17.67
N CYS A 286 -10.03 16.52 18.94
CA CYS A 286 -11.18 16.79 19.77
C CYS A 286 -10.82 17.26 21.17
N VAL A 287 -11.77 17.96 21.80
CA VAL A 287 -11.69 18.39 23.18
C VAL A 287 -12.94 17.91 23.92
N ASP A 288 -12.73 17.16 25.01
CA ASP A 288 -13.80 16.73 25.90
C ASP A 288 -14.07 17.87 26.93
N VAL A 289 -15.24 18.52 26.82
CA VAL A 289 -15.63 19.63 27.71
C VAL A 289 -16.64 19.12 28.75
N PRO A 290 -16.30 19.11 30.06
CA PRO A 290 -17.16 18.53 31.08
C PRO A 290 -18.56 19.15 31.11
N GLY A 291 -19.60 18.31 31.00
CA GLY A 291 -21.01 18.72 31.04
C GLY A 291 -21.59 19.15 29.70
N THR A 292 -20.83 19.14 28.60
CA THR A 292 -21.35 19.45 27.26
C THR A 292 -20.91 18.39 26.24
N SER A 293 -21.46 18.43 25.01
CA SER A 293 -20.97 17.57 23.93
C SER A 293 -19.51 17.86 23.56
N LYS A 294 -18.80 16.83 23.11
CA LYS A 294 -17.42 16.91 22.60
C LYS A 294 -17.33 17.85 21.39
N LEU A 295 -16.29 18.69 21.36
CA LEU A 295 -15.92 19.44 20.16
C LEU A 295 -14.90 18.62 19.37
N CYS A 296 -15.19 18.33 18.10
CA CYS A 296 -14.30 17.57 17.21
C CYS A 296 -14.15 18.26 15.86
N LEU A 297 -12.90 18.49 15.46
CA LEU A 297 -12.47 18.84 14.12
C LEU A 297 -12.02 17.55 13.40
N GLU A 298 -12.42 17.38 12.15
CA GLU A 298 -12.18 16.17 11.37
C GLU A 298 -11.36 16.51 10.12
N LEU A 299 -10.23 15.84 9.96
CA LEU A 299 -9.32 15.98 8.82
C LEU A 299 -9.29 14.63 8.06
N PRO A 300 -9.80 14.55 6.82
CA PRO A 300 -9.85 13.31 6.05
C PRO A 300 -8.47 12.72 5.77
N LEU A 301 -8.31 11.41 5.89
CA LEU A 301 -7.06 10.70 5.58
C LEU A 301 -7.27 9.67 4.46
N VAL A 302 -6.22 9.39 3.70
CA VAL A 302 -6.16 8.27 2.75
C VAL A 302 -5.00 7.36 3.12
N MET A 303 -5.30 6.09 3.38
CA MET A 303 -4.29 5.06 3.62
C MET A 303 -3.92 4.46 2.27
N GLY A 304 -2.72 4.79 1.79
CA GLY A 304 -2.18 4.29 0.53
C GLY A 304 -1.38 3.00 0.67
N THR A 305 -0.93 2.48 -0.45
CA THR A 305 -0.09 1.27 -0.54
C THR A 305 1.30 1.56 -1.09
N ILE A 306 1.45 2.66 -1.84
CA ILE A 306 2.76 3.13 -2.32
C ILE A 306 3.23 4.25 -1.38
N PRO A 307 4.38 4.08 -0.70
CA PRO A 307 4.89 5.06 0.26
C PRO A 307 5.35 6.34 -0.40
N LEU A 308 5.48 7.38 0.41
CA LEU A 308 5.97 8.68 -0.05
C LEU A 308 7.41 8.52 -0.51
N HIS A 309 7.71 8.97 -1.72
CA HIS A 309 9.09 9.09 -2.16
C HIS A 309 9.71 10.31 -1.45
N PRO A 310 10.79 10.14 -0.67
CA PRO A 310 11.56 11.28 -0.21
C PRO A 310 12.14 11.96 -1.46
N PHE A 311 11.56 13.08 -1.87
CA PHE A 311 11.99 13.82 -3.05
C PHE A 311 13.49 14.12 -2.95
N GLY A 312 14.27 13.54 -3.86
CA GLY A 312 15.71 13.69 -3.95
C GLY A 312 16.37 13.06 -5.19
N SER A 313 15.68 12.23 -5.98
CA SER A 313 16.21 11.76 -7.28
C SER A 313 15.31 12.25 -8.40
N ARG A 314 15.83 13.16 -9.22
CA ARG A 314 15.17 13.77 -10.40
C ARG A 314 15.04 12.78 -11.58
N THR A 315 14.89 11.48 -11.30
CA THR A 315 14.89 10.42 -12.32
C THR A 315 13.65 9.53 -12.31
N SER A 316 12.74 9.67 -11.34
CA SER A 316 11.48 8.90 -11.31
C SER A 316 10.40 9.62 -12.11
N SER A 317 10.54 9.62 -13.44
CA SER A 317 9.40 9.79 -14.34
C SER A 317 8.56 8.50 -14.32
N VAL A 318 7.25 8.64 -14.56
CA VAL A 318 6.23 7.55 -14.59
C VAL A 318 6.62 6.37 -15.49
N SER A 319 7.62 6.53 -16.35
CA SER A 319 8.19 5.51 -17.24
C SER A 319 9.19 4.55 -16.58
N SER A 320 9.70 4.83 -15.37
CA SER A 320 10.78 4.02 -14.77
C SER A 320 10.32 2.80 -13.97
N GLN A 321 9.03 2.67 -13.67
CA GLN A 321 8.50 1.57 -12.85
C GLN A 321 8.25 0.26 -13.64
N TYR A 322 8.40 0.27 -14.97
CA TYR A 322 8.44 -0.96 -15.79
C TYR A 322 9.85 -1.54 -15.98
N SER A 323 10.87 -1.03 -15.30
CA SER A 323 12.26 -1.48 -15.46
C SER A 323 12.67 -2.59 -14.49
N VAL A 324 12.00 -3.75 -14.57
CA VAL A 324 12.58 -5.03 -14.15
C VAL A 324 12.41 -6.07 -15.26
N ASN A 325 12.93 -5.75 -16.43
CA ASN A 325 13.38 -6.78 -17.36
C ASN A 325 14.61 -6.26 -18.13
N LEU A 326 15.79 -6.53 -17.55
CA LEU A 326 17.09 -6.12 -18.08
C LEU A 326 17.67 -7.17 -19.04
N GLU A 327 16.83 -7.97 -19.71
CA GLU A 327 17.30 -8.98 -20.68
C GLU A 327 17.81 -8.33 -21.97
N TRP A 328 17.31 -7.14 -22.34
CA TRP A 328 17.68 -6.46 -23.58
C TRP A 328 19.12 -5.91 -23.58
N LEU A 329 19.65 -5.53 -22.41
CA LEU A 329 21.03 -5.02 -22.30
C LEU A 329 22.08 -6.11 -22.55
N ARG A 330 21.72 -7.39 -22.38
CA ARG A 330 22.60 -8.53 -22.69
C ARG A 330 22.70 -8.84 -24.19
N MET A 331 21.73 -8.41 -24.99
CA MET A 331 21.63 -8.78 -26.42
C MET A 331 22.13 -7.69 -27.38
N ALA A 332 22.47 -6.49 -26.88
CA ALA A 332 22.72 -5.31 -27.72
C ALA A 332 24.09 -4.63 -27.53
N ILE A 333 24.98 -5.14 -26.68
CA ILE A 333 26.30 -4.53 -26.43
C ILE A 333 27.40 -5.50 -26.87
N PRO A 334 28.20 -5.19 -27.90
CA PRO A 334 29.45 -5.91 -28.17
C PRO A 334 30.38 -5.79 -26.96
N GLU A 335 30.99 -6.90 -26.57
CA GLU A 335 31.66 -7.13 -25.28
C GLU A 335 32.96 -6.35 -25.02
N GLN A 336 33.22 -5.21 -25.69
CA GLN A 336 34.44 -4.44 -25.47
C GLN A 336 34.18 -2.93 -25.52
N PRO A 337 34.30 -2.20 -24.39
CA PRO A 337 34.26 -0.76 -24.42
C PRO A 337 35.55 -0.21 -25.06
N GLU A 338 35.42 0.60 -26.11
CA GLU A 338 36.55 1.36 -26.65
C GLU A 338 37.03 2.40 -25.63
N PRO A 339 38.36 2.58 -25.47
CA PRO A 339 38.90 3.57 -24.56
C PRO A 339 38.55 4.98 -25.04
N PRO A 340 38.34 5.94 -24.11
CA PRO A 340 38.09 7.32 -24.47
C PRO A 340 39.30 7.93 -25.22
N PRO A 341 39.06 8.92 -26.12
CA PRO A 341 40.11 9.55 -26.91
C PRO A 341 41.14 10.29 -26.03
N ASP A 342 42.38 10.34 -26.51
CA ASP A 342 43.49 10.97 -25.82
C ASP A 342 43.37 12.51 -25.81
N TYR A 343 43.57 13.11 -24.63
CA TYR A 343 43.32 14.53 -24.36
C TYR A 343 44.31 15.46 -25.09
N SER A 344 45.42 14.92 -25.58
CA SER A 344 46.43 15.62 -26.39
C SER A 344 45.90 16.08 -27.76
N SER A 345 44.75 15.57 -28.18
CA SER A 345 44.12 15.92 -29.47
C SER A 345 43.26 17.20 -29.44
N VAL A 346 43.05 17.81 -28.26
CA VAL A 346 42.05 18.89 -28.08
C VAL A 346 42.68 20.24 -27.70
N VAL A 347 43.99 20.29 -27.43
CA VAL A 347 44.72 21.53 -27.13
C VAL A 347 45.90 21.62 -28.07
N THR A 348 45.97 22.66 -28.89
CA THR A 348 47.15 22.91 -29.73
C THR A 348 48.26 23.54 -28.90
N ASP A 349 49.51 23.19 -29.18
CA ASP A 349 50.69 23.64 -28.41
C ASP A 349 50.78 25.17 -28.26
N GLU A 350 50.17 25.92 -29.18
CA GLU A 350 50.12 27.40 -29.17
C GLU A 350 49.23 27.98 -28.04
N GLU A 351 48.21 27.25 -27.58
CA GLU A 351 47.35 27.68 -26.46
C GLU A 351 47.99 27.41 -25.09
N ALA A 352 48.86 26.40 -25.01
CA ALA A 352 49.58 26.06 -23.78
C ALA A 352 50.65 27.10 -23.45
N GLU A 353 51.39 27.63 -24.44
CA GLU A 353 52.44 28.62 -24.21
C GLU A 353 51.91 30.02 -23.85
N ARG A 354 50.70 30.39 -24.31
CA ARG A 354 50.06 31.67 -23.97
C ARG A 354 49.68 31.81 -22.50
N ASN A 355 49.44 30.70 -21.81
CA ASN A 355 49.09 30.71 -20.38
C ASN A 355 50.30 30.81 -19.45
N ILE A 356 51.54 30.75 -19.97
CA ILE A 356 52.76 30.76 -19.15
C ILE A 356 53.31 32.19 -18.96
N THR A 357 52.85 33.18 -19.73
CA THR A 357 53.50 34.51 -19.75
C THR A 357 52.52 35.65 -19.48
N ALA A 358 52.27 35.96 -18.20
CA ALA A 358 51.80 37.28 -17.78
C ALA A 358 52.45 37.70 -16.44
N PRO A 359 52.97 38.93 -16.30
CA PRO A 359 53.83 39.33 -15.18
C PRO A 359 53.04 39.90 -13.99
N HIS A 360 53.56 39.66 -12.78
CA HIS A 360 53.12 40.26 -11.51
C HIS A 360 53.58 41.73 -11.38
N PRO A 361 52.73 42.65 -10.87
CA PRO A 361 53.19 43.85 -10.18
C PRO A 361 53.11 43.67 -8.65
N GLU A 362 54.16 44.17 -8.00
CA GLU A 362 54.34 44.29 -6.55
C GLU A 362 53.40 45.36 -5.97
N GLU A 363 52.78 45.11 -4.81
CA GLU A 363 52.18 46.17 -3.98
C GLU A 363 52.41 45.93 -2.48
N ASP A 364 52.58 47.07 -1.82
CA ASP A 364 53.18 47.38 -0.52
C ASP A 364 52.41 46.88 0.72
N LEU A 365 53.16 46.69 1.81
CA LEU A 365 52.69 46.38 3.15
C LEU A 365 52.17 47.63 3.90
N SER A 366 50.89 47.66 4.26
CA SER A 366 50.42 48.17 5.58
C SER A 366 48.91 47.96 5.80
N GLY A 367 48.51 47.39 6.95
CA GLY A 367 47.18 47.64 7.54
C GLY A 367 46.24 46.44 7.77
N ILE A 368 46.51 45.68 8.84
CA ILE A 368 45.58 45.12 9.86
C ILE A 368 44.30 44.36 9.41
N MET A 369 44.31 43.06 9.75
CA MET A 369 43.22 42.14 10.11
C MET A 369 41.88 42.24 9.36
N GLU A 370 41.72 41.39 8.34
CA GLU A 370 40.49 40.66 8.07
C GLU A 370 40.84 39.43 7.23
N HIS A 371 40.58 38.21 7.74
CA HIS A 371 40.81 36.95 7.03
C HIS A 371 39.54 36.52 6.28
N PRO A 372 39.53 36.44 4.94
CA PRO A 372 38.59 35.61 4.21
C PRO A 372 39.20 34.23 4.00
N LEU A 373 38.44 33.18 4.36
CA LEU A 373 38.75 31.78 4.10
C LEU A 373 38.99 31.56 2.60
N ARG A 374 40.26 31.47 2.19
CA ARG A 374 40.64 30.99 0.85
C ARG A 374 40.62 29.46 0.85
N ALA A 375 39.85 28.87 -0.06
CA ALA A 375 39.84 27.45 -0.30
C ALA A 375 41.21 27.01 -0.84
N PHE A 376 41.90 26.19 -0.05
CA PHE A 376 43.12 25.51 -0.49
C PHE A 376 42.71 24.42 -1.48
N VAL A 377 42.90 24.66 -2.78
CA VAL A 377 42.79 23.59 -3.77
C VAL A 377 44.07 22.78 -3.66
N GLN A 378 43.99 21.68 -2.93
CA GLN A 378 45.07 20.71 -2.81
C GLN A 378 45.18 19.98 -4.16
N GLU A 379 46.28 20.21 -4.88
CA GLU A 379 46.63 19.51 -6.12
C GLU A 379 46.63 17.99 -5.89
N PHE A 380 45.57 17.33 -6.34
CA PHE A 380 45.54 15.87 -6.40
C PHE A 380 46.37 15.42 -7.61
N ARG A 381 47.61 15.02 -7.34
CA ARG A 381 48.41 14.21 -8.25
C ARG A 381 47.60 12.97 -8.65
N PHE A 382 47.39 12.83 -9.96
CA PHE A 382 46.84 11.66 -10.61
C PHE A 382 47.53 10.38 -10.10
N ARG A 383 46.84 9.61 -9.26
CA ARG A 383 47.15 8.20 -9.05
C ARG A 383 45.91 7.39 -9.40
N PRO A 384 46.04 6.33 -10.21
CA PRO A 384 44.92 5.45 -10.47
C PRO A 384 44.47 4.79 -9.14
N PRO A 385 43.17 4.52 -8.98
CA PRO A 385 42.66 3.88 -7.78
C PRO A 385 43.27 2.48 -7.61
N PRO A 386 43.47 2.02 -6.36
CA PRO A 386 44.05 0.72 -6.09
C PRO A 386 43.15 -0.42 -6.59
N VAL A 387 43.78 -1.49 -7.07
CA VAL A 387 43.12 -2.70 -7.56
C VAL A 387 42.41 -3.42 -6.40
N TYR A 388 41.16 -3.82 -6.64
CA TYR A 388 40.30 -4.51 -5.68
C TYR A 388 40.97 -5.79 -5.15
N CYS A 389 41.11 -5.93 -3.83
CA CYS A 389 41.59 -7.16 -3.18
C CYS A 389 40.38 -7.97 -2.68
N GLU A 390 40.28 -9.25 -3.08
CA GLU A 390 39.19 -10.17 -2.69
C GLU A 390 39.34 -10.77 -1.27
N ILE A 391 40.21 -10.20 -0.42
CA ILE A 391 40.48 -10.71 0.92
C ILE A 391 39.92 -9.74 1.95
N ASP A 392 38.94 -10.21 2.73
CA ASP A 392 38.31 -9.47 3.83
C ASP A 392 39.36 -9.08 4.89
N PRO A 393 39.58 -7.78 5.16
CA PRO A 393 40.56 -7.33 6.15
C PRO A 393 40.17 -7.66 7.60
N ASN A 394 38.99 -8.25 7.87
CA ASN A 394 38.58 -8.59 9.23
C ASN A 394 37.89 -9.96 9.36
N PRO A 395 38.62 -11.08 9.20
CA PRO A 395 38.04 -12.41 9.33
C PRO A 395 37.66 -12.71 10.79
N GLN A 396 36.45 -13.25 11.01
CA GLN A 396 36.00 -13.63 12.36
C GLN A 396 36.79 -14.83 12.91
N PRO A 397 37.21 -14.80 14.19
CA PRO A 397 37.96 -15.89 14.79
C PRO A 397 37.10 -17.15 15.01
N LEU A 398 37.44 -18.23 14.29
CA LEU A 398 36.95 -19.59 14.52
C LEU A 398 37.53 -20.15 15.82
N ASN A 399 36.87 -19.88 16.96
CA ASN A 399 36.68 -20.79 18.09
C ASN A 399 36.27 -20.02 19.36
N MET A 400 34.96 -19.94 19.64
CA MET A 400 34.47 -19.70 20.99
C MET A 400 33.31 -20.65 21.30
N ARG A 401 33.57 -21.61 22.20
CA ARG A 401 32.58 -22.53 22.77
C ARG A 401 31.45 -21.73 23.44
N ARG A 402 30.20 -22.09 23.12
CA ARG A 402 28.99 -21.58 23.77
C ARG A 402 29.01 -21.97 25.26
N ARG A 403 29.05 -21.00 26.18
CA ARG A 403 28.72 -21.24 27.59
C ARG A 403 27.21 -21.26 27.76
N CYS A 404 26.72 -22.39 28.28
CA CYS A 404 25.36 -22.61 28.75
C CYS A 404 25.17 -21.83 30.06
N MET A 405 24.06 -21.09 30.19
CA MET A 405 23.62 -20.47 31.45
C MET A 405 22.32 -21.16 31.86
N THR A 406 22.45 -22.11 32.78
CA THR A 406 21.40 -22.48 33.72
C THR A 406 21.85 -21.96 35.08
N CYS A 407 21.12 -20.97 35.61
CA CYS A 407 20.77 -20.71 37.00
C CYS A 407 19.84 -19.49 37.00
#